data_AF-A0A0C5VC41-F1
#
_entry.id   AF-A0A0C5VC41-F1
#
_cell.length_a   1.000
_cell.length_b   1.000
_cell.length_c   1.000
_cell.angle_alpha   90.00
_cell.angle_beta   90.00
_cell.angle_gamma   90.00
#
_symmetry.space_group_name_H-M   'P 1'
#
loop_
_entity.id
_entity.type
_entity.pdbx_description
1 polymer ?
#
loop_
_entity_poly.entity_id
_entity_poly.type
_entity_poly.pdbx_seq_one_letter_code
_entity_poly.pdbx_strand_id
1 'polypeptide(L)'
;MSTDLSKLCADFLRQNHTSRSTEKLKASHARELVAAFFGYKSHAALMAEKAYPLDRLEEAYIFVPDIPLMNDRRAKLGGLPDDLTSSIDIAKLLSGMLSDEGLCGGNIWLYDSLETYIAEVLLPDCQTLIDDQLSGTMAETNAGFFDSPYYDDVQIEDRGDELVAIAKTQYKGEPLDDKPFCGDTIDMVVQVALPRMAGKRGFYDFELEVGGSVNDDWVDPELRYGKRPRSNLAAELGITNDDLELLEWETLENSSDDGLLYDYVLTFDESCPLEILEKIDGLNDDRTIRVSVNAFDNPYPDEPDEAMHYEVPNVRPKDQWLEMTGGFRFGETLEQFQHRQAEIHALRNRIAQGQATPNDIDRLSHLLGTDQDDEFGDMF
;
A
#
# COMPACT_ATOMS: atom_id res chain seq x y z
N MET A 1 17.91 -20.67 -31.21
CA MET A 1 17.63 -19.71 -32.30
C MET A 1 16.89 -18.57 -31.63
N SER A 2 17.55 -17.44 -31.38
CA SER A 2 16.93 -16.29 -30.71
C SER A 2 16.03 -15.58 -31.73
N THR A 3 14.75 -15.92 -31.71
CA THR A 3 13.73 -15.17 -32.44
C THR A 3 13.59 -13.84 -31.70
N ASP A 4 13.87 -12.73 -32.37
CA ASP A 4 13.65 -11.39 -31.80
C ASP A 4 12.15 -11.22 -31.56
N LEU A 5 11.69 -11.53 -30.35
CA LEU A 5 10.28 -11.56 -29.93
C LEU A 5 9.59 -10.24 -30.25
N SER A 6 10.32 -9.13 -30.10
CA SER A 6 9.83 -7.79 -30.41
C SER A 6 9.50 -7.63 -31.90
N LYS A 7 10.34 -8.16 -32.77
CA LYS A 7 10.13 -8.17 -34.22
C LYS A 7 8.96 -9.07 -34.60
N LEU A 8 8.88 -10.26 -34.00
CA LEU A 8 7.78 -11.19 -34.24
C LEU A 8 6.43 -10.55 -33.90
N CYS A 9 6.31 -9.96 -32.72
CA CYS A 9 5.11 -9.22 -32.30
C CYS A 9 4.78 -8.06 -33.25
N ALA A 10 5.78 -7.28 -33.67
CA ALA A 10 5.57 -6.13 -34.54
C ALA A 10 5.12 -6.55 -35.95
N ASP A 11 5.70 -7.62 -36.49
CA ASP A 11 5.31 -8.15 -37.80
C ASP A 11 3.91 -8.79 -37.74
N PHE A 12 3.58 -9.51 -36.66
CA PHE A 12 2.24 -10.07 -36.43
C PHE A 12 1.17 -8.98 -36.33
N LEU A 13 1.40 -7.93 -35.53
CA LEU A 13 0.48 -6.80 -35.39
C LEU A 13 0.18 -6.14 -36.75
N ARG A 14 1.21 -5.95 -37.57
CA ARG A 14 1.04 -5.35 -38.91
C ARG A 14 0.27 -6.26 -39.86
N GLN A 15 0.55 -7.56 -39.84
CA GLN A 15 -0.16 -8.54 -40.66
C GLN A 15 -1.65 -8.60 -40.27
N ASN A 16 -1.95 -8.64 -38.96
CA ASN A 16 -3.31 -8.64 -38.46
C ASN A 16 -4.07 -7.35 -38.81
N HIS A 17 -3.43 -6.19 -38.72
CA HIS A 17 -4.05 -4.94 -39.14
C HIS A 17 -4.30 -4.90 -40.66
N THR A 18 -3.31 -5.32 -41.46
CA THR A 18 -3.43 -5.31 -42.94
C THR A 18 -4.51 -6.27 -43.46
N SER A 19 -4.83 -7.34 -42.72
CA SER A 19 -5.92 -8.25 -43.12
C SER A 19 -7.31 -7.69 -42.86
N ARG A 20 -7.42 -6.61 -42.06
CA ARG A 20 -8.69 -6.01 -41.61
C ARG A 20 -8.87 -4.56 -42.06
N SER A 21 -7.80 -3.90 -42.49
CA SER A 21 -7.77 -2.50 -42.91
C SER A 21 -7.19 -2.33 -44.33
N THR A 22 -7.60 -1.24 -44.99
CA THR A 22 -6.97 -0.78 -46.23
C THR A 22 -5.74 0.09 -45.98
N GLU A 23 -5.62 0.65 -44.78
CA GLU A 23 -4.44 1.42 -44.35
C GLU A 23 -3.36 0.48 -43.82
N LYS A 24 -2.10 0.91 -43.92
CA LYS A 24 -0.95 0.12 -43.49
C LYS A 24 -0.35 0.69 -42.22
N LEU A 25 -0.25 -0.15 -41.20
CA LEU A 25 0.54 0.17 -40.01
C LEU A 25 2.04 0.18 -40.36
N LYS A 26 2.67 1.35 -40.19
CA LYS A 26 4.11 1.53 -40.41
C LYS A 26 4.91 0.61 -39.48
N ALA A 27 6.02 0.07 -39.99
CA ALA A 27 6.91 -0.80 -39.22
C ALA A 27 7.49 -0.12 -37.98
N SER A 28 7.83 1.16 -38.09
CA SER A 28 8.30 1.96 -36.95
C SER A 28 7.24 2.11 -35.86
N HIS A 29 5.98 2.36 -36.24
CA HIS A 29 4.88 2.50 -35.26
C HIS A 29 4.58 1.18 -34.56
N ALA A 30 4.52 0.07 -35.30
CA ALA A 30 4.30 -1.25 -34.71
C ALA A 30 5.39 -1.60 -33.68
N ARG A 31 6.65 -1.33 -34.01
CA ARG A 31 7.78 -1.53 -33.09
C ARG A 31 7.70 -0.68 -31.83
N GLU A 32 7.28 0.57 -31.95
CA GLU A 32 7.08 1.46 -30.80
C GLU A 32 5.93 1.01 -29.90
N LEU A 33 4.82 0.52 -30.48
CA LEU A 33 3.70 -0.02 -29.73
C LEU A 33 4.05 -1.33 -29.03
N VAL A 34 4.81 -2.21 -29.69
CA VAL A 34 5.32 -3.45 -29.08
C VAL A 34 6.33 -3.15 -27.97
N ALA A 35 7.19 -2.14 -28.15
CA ALA A 35 8.09 -1.71 -27.08
C ALA A 35 7.31 -1.24 -25.85
N ALA A 36 6.26 -0.43 -26.06
CA ALA A 36 5.37 0.00 -25.00
C ALA A 36 4.67 -1.18 -24.33
N PHE A 37 4.15 -2.16 -25.10
CA PHE A 37 3.54 -3.39 -24.57
C PHE A 37 4.44 -4.14 -23.58
N PHE A 38 5.75 -4.19 -23.83
CA PHE A 38 6.75 -4.78 -22.93
C PHE A 38 7.27 -3.83 -21.83
N GLY A 39 6.69 -2.63 -21.69
CA GLY A 39 7.03 -1.65 -20.65
C GLY A 39 8.17 -0.67 -21.01
N TYR A 40 8.59 -0.59 -22.27
CA TYR A 40 9.69 0.28 -22.70
C TYR A 40 9.22 1.59 -23.32
N LYS A 41 9.85 2.69 -22.90
CA LYS A 41 9.57 4.04 -23.41
C LYS A 41 9.97 4.26 -24.87
N SER A 42 10.62 3.31 -25.54
CA SER A 42 10.87 3.34 -26.99
C SER A 42 11.39 1.99 -27.45
N HIS A 43 11.34 1.73 -28.76
CA HIS A 43 11.99 0.55 -29.32
C HIS A 43 13.51 0.57 -29.10
N ALA A 44 14.14 1.75 -29.13
CA ALA A 44 15.57 1.86 -28.83
C ALA A 44 15.90 1.45 -27.39
N ALA A 45 15.04 1.80 -26.42
CA ALA A 45 15.20 1.39 -25.04
C ALA A 45 15.04 -0.13 -24.88
N LEU A 46 14.07 -0.74 -25.56
CA LEU A 46 13.91 -2.19 -25.58
C LEU A 46 15.15 -2.90 -26.14
N MET A 47 15.72 -2.39 -27.24
CA MET A 47 16.94 -2.96 -27.84
C MET A 47 18.20 -2.75 -27.00
N ALA A 48 18.17 -1.79 -26.07
CA ALA A 48 19.27 -1.52 -25.15
C ALA A 48 19.21 -2.40 -23.88
N GLU A 49 18.10 -3.09 -23.65
CA GLU A 49 17.93 -4.00 -22.51
C GLU A 49 18.95 -5.15 -22.56
N LYS A 50 19.55 -5.43 -21.42
CA LYS A 50 20.55 -6.51 -21.25
C LYS A 50 20.41 -7.27 -19.94
N ALA A 51 19.83 -6.65 -18.92
CA ALA A 51 19.65 -7.26 -17.61
C ALA A 51 18.52 -8.29 -17.65
N TYR A 52 17.41 -7.95 -18.31
CA TYR A 52 16.22 -8.81 -18.40
C TYR A 52 15.84 -9.06 -19.86
N PRO A 53 16.52 -9.99 -20.57
CA PRO A 53 16.24 -10.23 -21.97
C PRO A 53 14.84 -10.85 -22.17
N LEU A 54 14.19 -10.48 -23.29
CA LEU A 54 12.81 -10.92 -23.58
C LEU A 54 12.69 -12.41 -23.95
N ASP A 55 13.79 -13.08 -24.28
CA ASP A 55 13.78 -14.51 -24.60
C ASP A 55 13.41 -15.38 -23.38
N ARG A 56 13.53 -14.84 -22.16
CA ARG A 56 13.08 -15.48 -20.92
C ARG A 56 11.58 -15.35 -20.65
N LEU A 57 10.80 -14.73 -21.55
CA LEU A 57 9.36 -14.55 -21.33
C LEU A 57 8.60 -15.90 -21.25
N GLU A 58 9.10 -16.92 -21.93
CA GLU A 58 8.58 -18.30 -21.83
C GLU A 58 8.69 -18.85 -20.39
N GLU A 59 9.70 -18.42 -19.64
CA GLU A 59 9.93 -18.85 -18.24
C GLU A 59 9.13 -17.99 -17.23
N ALA A 60 8.59 -16.84 -17.64
CA ALA A 60 7.90 -15.92 -16.73
C ALA A 60 6.62 -16.56 -16.17
N TYR A 61 6.38 -16.40 -14.88
CA TYR A 61 5.17 -16.88 -14.21
C TYR A 61 4.01 -15.90 -14.39
N ILE A 62 4.33 -14.62 -14.46
CA ILE A 62 3.36 -13.53 -14.61
C ILE A 62 3.82 -12.62 -15.74
N PHE A 63 2.90 -12.23 -16.62
CA PHE A 63 3.15 -11.23 -17.65
C PHE A 63 2.08 -10.15 -17.62
N VAL A 64 2.50 -8.89 -17.51
CA VAL A 64 1.61 -7.73 -17.38
C VAL A 64 1.80 -6.76 -18.54
N PRO A 65 1.00 -6.82 -19.62
CA PRO A 65 1.06 -5.82 -20.69
C PRO A 65 0.88 -4.38 -20.18
N ASP A 66 1.73 -3.45 -20.63
CA ASP A 66 1.68 -2.06 -20.18
C ASP A 66 0.71 -1.20 -21.03
N ILE A 67 -0.59 -1.37 -20.76
CA ILE A 67 -1.65 -0.64 -21.48
C ILE A 67 -1.54 0.89 -21.31
N PRO A 68 -1.26 1.45 -20.12
CA PRO A 68 -1.07 2.88 -19.95
C PRO A 68 0.07 3.43 -20.82
N LEU A 69 1.22 2.73 -20.87
CA LEU A 69 2.33 3.16 -21.72
C LEU A 69 2.02 3.02 -23.21
N MET A 70 1.24 2.00 -23.62
CA MET A 70 0.75 1.90 -25.00
C MET A 70 -0.16 3.07 -25.37
N ASN A 71 -1.05 3.49 -24.48
CA ASN A 71 -1.90 4.67 -24.67
C ASN A 71 -1.07 5.96 -24.80
N ASP A 72 -0.12 6.19 -23.89
CA ASP A 72 0.82 7.31 -23.96
C ASP A 72 1.61 7.31 -25.27
N ARG A 73 2.05 6.11 -25.73
CA ARG A 73 2.77 5.96 -26.99
C ARG A 73 1.90 6.31 -28.19
N ARG A 74 0.65 5.83 -28.22
CA ARG A 74 -0.29 6.13 -29.31
C ARG A 74 -0.54 7.63 -29.44
N ALA A 75 -0.70 8.34 -28.33
CA ALA A 75 -0.91 9.80 -28.33
C ALA A 75 0.27 10.59 -28.94
N LYS A 76 1.49 10.04 -28.88
CA LYS A 76 2.72 10.68 -29.38
C LYS A 76 3.08 10.31 -30.83
N LEU A 77 2.50 9.24 -31.38
CA LEU A 77 2.80 8.75 -32.73
C LEU A 77 1.90 9.45 -33.77
N GLY A 78 2.50 10.31 -34.61
CA GLY A 78 1.79 10.95 -35.71
C GLY A 78 1.51 10.01 -36.89
N GLY A 79 0.30 10.07 -37.45
CA GLY A 79 -0.10 9.29 -38.63
C GLY A 79 -0.22 7.79 -38.33
N LEU A 80 -0.80 7.45 -37.18
CA LEU A 80 -1.39 6.14 -36.95
C LEU A 80 -2.66 5.99 -37.80
N PRO A 81 -3.00 4.77 -38.27
CA PRO A 81 -4.27 4.52 -38.93
C PRO A 81 -5.45 4.86 -38.02
N ASP A 82 -6.47 5.53 -38.55
CA ASP A 82 -7.65 5.95 -37.78
C ASP A 82 -8.49 4.76 -37.29
N ASP A 83 -8.42 3.64 -38.01
CA ASP A 83 -9.11 2.39 -37.69
C ASP A 83 -8.24 1.39 -36.88
N LEU A 84 -7.08 1.84 -36.37
CA LEU A 84 -6.25 1.03 -35.49
C LEU A 84 -6.99 0.78 -34.17
N THR A 85 -7.18 -0.50 -33.84
CA THR A 85 -7.88 -0.96 -32.62
C THR A 85 -7.27 -0.38 -31.34
N SER A 86 -8.04 -0.45 -30.24
CA SER A 86 -7.63 0.08 -28.94
C SER A 86 -6.37 -0.60 -28.39
N SER A 87 -5.66 0.04 -27.45
CA SER A 87 -4.43 -0.53 -26.88
C SER A 87 -4.68 -1.83 -26.13
N ILE A 88 -5.81 -1.92 -25.40
CA ILE A 88 -6.24 -3.15 -24.72
C ILE A 88 -6.52 -4.26 -25.74
N ASP A 89 -7.11 -3.96 -26.90
CA ASP A 89 -7.35 -4.96 -27.95
C ASP A 89 -6.05 -5.37 -28.66
N ILE A 90 -5.10 -4.45 -28.85
CA ILE A 90 -3.75 -4.79 -29.34
C ILE A 90 -3.06 -5.72 -28.35
N ALA A 91 -3.11 -5.41 -27.06
CA ALA A 91 -2.52 -6.25 -26.03
C ALA A 91 -3.18 -7.62 -25.96
N LYS A 92 -4.52 -7.71 -26.00
CA LYS A 92 -5.26 -8.99 -26.14
C LYS A 92 -4.75 -9.82 -27.30
N LEU A 93 -4.63 -9.17 -28.47
CA LEU A 93 -4.18 -9.81 -29.70
C LEU A 93 -2.75 -10.34 -29.59
N LEU A 94 -1.83 -9.53 -29.05
CA LEU A 94 -0.43 -9.91 -28.88
C LEU A 94 -0.27 -11.01 -27.83
N SER A 95 -0.91 -10.85 -26.68
CA SER A 95 -0.93 -11.84 -25.60
C SER A 95 -1.48 -13.18 -26.07
N GLY A 96 -2.58 -13.19 -26.83
CA GLY A 96 -3.13 -14.42 -27.41
C GLY A 96 -2.14 -15.12 -28.34
N MET A 97 -1.47 -14.37 -29.23
CA MET A 97 -0.42 -14.93 -30.08
C MET A 97 0.75 -15.51 -29.28
N LEU A 98 1.21 -14.80 -28.25
CA LEU A 98 2.31 -15.27 -27.39
C LEU A 98 1.94 -16.57 -26.66
N SER A 99 0.71 -16.68 -26.15
CA SER A 99 0.22 -17.91 -25.52
C SER A 99 0.08 -19.05 -26.52
N ASP A 100 -0.52 -18.79 -27.69
CA ASP A 100 -0.74 -19.81 -28.74
C ASP A 100 0.58 -20.36 -29.29
N GLU A 101 1.62 -19.53 -29.40
CA GLU A 101 2.96 -19.92 -29.85
C GLU A 101 3.84 -20.48 -28.71
N GLY A 102 3.37 -20.50 -27.46
CA GLY A 102 4.14 -20.97 -26.31
C GLY A 102 5.32 -20.04 -25.95
N LEU A 103 5.24 -18.77 -26.31
CA LEU A 103 6.28 -17.75 -26.09
C LEU A 103 6.09 -16.97 -24.78
N CYS A 104 5.03 -17.26 -24.04
CA CYS A 104 4.74 -16.76 -22.69
C CYS A 104 4.20 -17.93 -21.87
N GLY A 105 4.95 -18.38 -20.86
CA GLY A 105 4.56 -19.52 -20.02
C GLY A 105 3.60 -19.16 -18.88
N GLY A 106 3.55 -17.88 -18.52
CA GLY A 106 2.88 -17.38 -17.33
C GLY A 106 1.44 -16.92 -17.52
N ASN A 107 0.82 -16.62 -16.38
CA ASN A 107 -0.49 -15.97 -16.31
C ASN A 107 -0.39 -14.55 -16.84
N ILE A 108 -1.24 -14.21 -17.81
CA ILE A 108 -1.27 -12.88 -18.40
C ILE A 108 -2.29 -12.02 -17.65
N TRP A 109 -1.81 -11.00 -16.95
CA TRP A 109 -2.65 -10.03 -16.25
C TRP A 109 -3.01 -8.90 -17.20
N LEU A 110 -4.09 -9.12 -17.94
CA LEU A 110 -4.58 -8.17 -18.91
C LEU A 110 -5.67 -7.30 -18.29
N TYR A 111 -5.32 -6.05 -17.99
CA TYR A 111 -6.21 -5.07 -17.39
C TYR A 111 -5.89 -3.66 -17.89
N ASP A 112 -6.73 -2.67 -17.59
CA ASP A 112 -6.50 -1.28 -18.02
C ASP A 112 -5.25 -0.67 -17.37
N SER A 113 -4.93 -1.09 -16.14
CA SER A 113 -3.70 -0.75 -15.41
C SER A 113 -3.32 -1.88 -14.44
N LEU A 114 -2.07 -1.90 -13.98
CA LEU A 114 -1.61 -2.89 -13.00
C LEU A 114 -2.25 -2.61 -11.63
N GLU A 115 -2.39 -1.34 -11.27
CA GLU A 115 -3.02 -0.83 -10.06
C GLU A 115 -4.43 -1.40 -9.91
N THR A 116 -5.25 -1.27 -10.95
CA THR A 116 -6.64 -1.74 -10.91
C THR A 116 -6.73 -3.26 -10.90
N TYR A 117 -5.84 -3.97 -11.61
CA TYR A 117 -5.80 -5.44 -11.51
C TYR A 117 -5.47 -5.91 -10.09
N ILE A 118 -4.52 -5.24 -9.43
CA ILE A 118 -4.12 -5.57 -8.07
C ILE A 118 -5.29 -5.32 -7.11
N ALA A 119 -5.92 -4.15 -7.19
CA ALA A 119 -7.04 -3.77 -6.33
C ALA A 119 -8.28 -4.67 -6.50
N GLU A 120 -8.67 -4.98 -7.75
CA GLU A 120 -9.96 -5.61 -8.05
C GLU A 120 -9.89 -7.14 -8.20
N VAL A 121 -8.70 -7.70 -8.43
CA VAL A 121 -8.52 -9.14 -8.69
C VAL A 121 -7.53 -9.75 -7.72
N LEU A 122 -6.28 -9.28 -7.72
CA LEU A 122 -5.21 -9.96 -6.96
C LEU A 122 -5.45 -9.92 -5.45
N LEU A 123 -5.69 -8.75 -4.88
CA LEU A 123 -5.85 -8.59 -3.43
C LEU A 123 -7.11 -9.30 -2.90
N PRO A 124 -8.28 -9.21 -3.55
CA PRO A 124 -9.44 -10.03 -3.19
C PRO A 124 -9.15 -11.54 -3.23
N ASP A 125 -8.45 -12.03 -4.25
CA ASP A 125 -8.06 -13.45 -4.35
C ASP A 125 -7.09 -13.87 -3.23
N CYS A 126 -6.31 -12.93 -2.69
CA CYS A 126 -5.35 -13.14 -1.61
C CYS A 126 -5.93 -12.91 -0.21
N GLN A 127 -7.24 -12.62 -0.07
CA GLN A 127 -7.83 -12.19 1.20
C GLN A 127 -7.52 -13.14 2.37
N THR A 128 -7.60 -14.45 2.16
CA THR A 128 -7.29 -15.44 3.19
C THR A 128 -5.85 -15.32 3.72
N LEU A 129 -4.88 -15.01 2.86
CA LEU A 129 -3.47 -14.81 3.25
C LEU A 129 -3.29 -13.49 4.00
N ILE A 130 -4.03 -12.46 3.59
CA ILE A 130 -4.03 -11.14 4.21
C ILE A 130 -4.58 -11.23 5.64
N ASP A 131 -5.73 -11.90 5.82
CA ASP A 131 -6.34 -12.12 7.14
C ASP A 131 -5.43 -12.95 8.06
N ASP A 132 -4.73 -13.96 7.52
CA ASP A 132 -3.79 -14.78 8.30
C ASP A 132 -2.62 -13.95 8.84
N GLN A 133 -2.01 -13.09 8.00
CA GLN A 133 -0.94 -12.18 8.42
C GLN A 133 -1.43 -11.11 9.41
N LEU A 134 -2.67 -10.64 9.27
CA LEU A 134 -3.29 -9.68 10.19
C LEU A 134 -3.88 -10.30 11.46
N SER A 135 -3.94 -11.63 11.56
CA SER A 135 -4.63 -12.33 12.65
C SER A 135 -4.19 -11.88 14.05
N GLY A 136 -2.91 -11.55 14.22
CA GLY A 136 -2.36 -10.97 15.45
C GLY A 136 -2.99 -9.61 15.79
N THR A 137 -3.01 -8.69 14.82
CA THR A 137 -3.62 -7.37 14.96
C THR A 137 -5.14 -7.46 15.13
N MET A 138 -5.80 -8.35 14.39
CA MET A 138 -7.25 -8.60 14.55
C MET A 138 -7.59 -9.11 15.95
N ALA A 139 -6.75 -9.95 16.56
CA ALA A 139 -6.98 -10.44 17.91
C ALA A 139 -6.88 -9.35 18.99
N GLU A 140 -6.21 -8.23 18.69
CA GLU A 140 -6.14 -7.05 19.55
C GLU A 140 -7.40 -6.16 19.44
N THR A 141 -8.22 -6.35 18.40
CA THR A 141 -9.51 -5.67 18.24
C THR A 141 -10.65 -6.42 18.94
N ASN A 142 -11.75 -5.70 19.19
CA ASN A 142 -13.04 -6.28 19.54
C ASN A 142 -13.99 -6.32 18.34
N ALA A 143 -13.48 -6.68 17.16
CA ALA A 143 -14.27 -6.74 15.94
C ALA A 143 -14.09 -8.06 15.18
N GLY A 144 -15.15 -8.46 14.48
CA GLY A 144 -15.13 -9.52 13.48
C GLY A 144 -14.97 -8.93 12.08
N PHE A 145 -14.02 -9.46 11.31
CA PHE A 145 -13.75 -9.02 9.95
C PHE A 145 -14.35 -10.02 8.97
N PHE A 146 -15.53 -9.70 8.45
CA PHE A 146 -16.32 -10.61 7.60
C PHE A 146 -16.33 -10.20 6.12
N ASP A 147 -16.16 -8.91 5.86
CA ASP A 147 -16.14 -8.34 4.51
C ASP A 147 -14.70 -8.12 4.03
N SER A 148 -14.48 -8.17 2.72
CA SER A 148 -13.17 -7.81 2.17
C SER A 148 -12.97 -6.30 2.17
N PRO A 149 -11.78 -5.80 2.52
CA PRO A 149 -11.45 -4.39 2.44
C PRO A 149 -11.49 -3.91 0.98
N TYR A 150 -11.86 -2.64 0.79
CA TYR A 150 -11.81 -1.98 -0.50
C TYR A 150 -10.47 -1.26 -0.68
N TYR A 151 -9.80 -1.48 -1.80
CA TYR A 151 -8.51 -0.87 -2.11
C TYR A 151 -8.67 0.23 -3.15
N ASP A 152 -8.54 1.48 -2.74
CA ASP A 152 -8.68 2.67 -3.62
C ASP A 152 -7.34 3.37 -3.90
N ASP A 153 -6.37 3.30 -2.98
CA ASP A 153 -5.01 3.84 -3.15
C ASP A 153 -3.99 2.70 -3.34
N VAL A 154 -3.77 2.31 -4.60
CA VAL A 154 -2.68 1.40 -5.00
C VAL A 154 -1.62 2.18 -5.77
N GLN A 155 -0.40 2.17 -5.25
CA GLN A 155 0.75 2.86 -5.85
C GLN A 155 1.80 1.85 -6.33
N ILE A 156 2.33 2.03 -7.54
CA ILE A 156 3.38 1.18 -8.09
C ILE A 156 4.73 1.89 -8.01
N GLU A 157 5.68 1.26 -7.33
CA GLU A 157 7.09 1.65 -7.29
C GLU A 157 7.93 0.76 -8.21
N ASP A 158 8.71 1.36 -9.09
CA ASP A 158 9.72 0.64 -9.89
C ASP A 158 11.07 0.70 -9.16
N ARG A 159 11.47 -0.40 -8.52
CA ARG A 159 12.73 -0.51 -7.77
C ARG A 159 13.90 -0.99 -8.64
N GLY A 160 13.66 -1.18 -9.94
CA GLY A 160 14.66 -1.57 -10.92
C GLY A 160 14.64 -3.06 -11.21
N ASP A 161 14.83 -3.91 -10.21
CA ASP A 161 14.80 -5.38 -10.29
C ASP A 161 13.42 -5.99 -9.96
N GLU A 162 12.53 -5.20 -9.37
CA GLU A 162 11.14 -5.57 -9.08
C GLU A 162 10.19 -4.39 -9.30
N LEU A 163 8.90 -4.69 -9.41
CA LEU A 163 7.83 -3.73 -9.19
C LEU A 163 7.18 -4.02 -7.85
N VAL A 164 6.94 -2.99 -7.04
CA VAL A 164 6.24 -3.15 -5.76
C VAL A 164 4.96 -2.34 -5.80
N ALA A 165 3.83 -3.02 -5.64
CA ALA A 165 2.55 -2.37 -5.44
C ALA A 165 2.30 -2.19 -3.94
N ILE A 166 1.95 -0.99 -3.53
CA ILE A 166 1.65 -0.64 -2.16
C ILE A 166 0.20 -0.20 -2.12
N ALA A 167 -0.65 -0.98 -1.45
CA ALA A 167 -2.05 -0.69 -1.24
C ALA A 167 -2.28 -0.27 0.21
N LYS A 168 -2.83 0.91 0.43
CA LYS A 168 -3.18 1.41 1.78
C LYS A 168 -4.69 1.47 1.89
N THR A 169 -5.24 0.94 2.98
CA THR A 169 -6.69 0.97 3.20
C THR A 169 -7.02 0.83 4.69
N GLN A 170 -8.28 1.13 5.02
CA GLN A 170 -8.87 0.84 6.32
C GLN A 170 -9.72 -0.41 6.24
N TYR A 171 -9.33 -1.42 7.01
CA TYR A 171 -10.10 -2.64 7.14
C TYR A 171 -11.03 -2.51 8.35
N LYS A 172 -12.32 -2.33 8.08
CA LYS A 172 -13.35 -2.14 9.10
C LYS A 172 -14.00 -3.47 9.45
N GLY A 173 -14.00 -3.80 10.73
CA GLY A 173 -14.70 -4.94 11.29
C GLY A 173 -16.02 -4.52 11.93
N GLU A 174 -16.84 -5.51 12.26
CA GLU A 174 -18.07 -5.32 13.02
C GLU A 174 -17.81 -5.59 14.51
N PRO A 175 -18.20 -4.68 15.43
CA PRO A 175 -17.96 -4.86 16.86
C PRO A 175 -18.67 -6.11 17.39
N LEU A 176 -17.99 -6.83 18.29
CA LEU A 176 -18.53 -8.02 18.96
C LEU A 176 -19.00 -7.65 20.38
N ASP A 177 -20.21 -8.09 20.75
CA ASP A 177 -20.86 -7.79 22.05
C ASP A 177 -20.13 -8.38 23.27
N ASP A 178 -19.08 -9.16 23.05
CA ASP A 178 -18.50 -10.07 24.03
C ASP A 178 -17.29 -9.47 24.80
N LYS A 179 -16.79 -8.28 24.44
CA LYS A 179 -15.65 -7.62 25.11
C LYS A 179 -15.81 -6.09 25.20
N PRO A 180 -15.03 -5.40 26.06
CA PRO A 180 -14.93 -3.94 26.03
C PRO A 180 -14.42 -3.46 24.67
N PHE A 181 -14.93 -2.32 24.18
CA PHE A 181 -14.52 -1.75 22.90
C PHE A 181 -13.00 -1.48 22.88
N CYS A 182 -12.30 -2.09 21.93
CA CYS A 182 -10.95 -1.75 21.47
C CYS A 182 -10.98 -1.84 19.94
N GLY A 183 -10.54 -0.77 19.27
CA GLY A 183 -10.69 -0.41 17.85
C GLY A 183 -11.39 -1.40 16.92
N ASP A 184 -12.38 -0.95 16.17
CA ASP A 184 -13.08 -1.75 15.16
C ASP A 184 -12.44 -1.69 13.77
N THR A 185 -11.37 -0.91 13.62
CA THR A 185 -10.75 -0.60 12.34
C THR A 185 -9.25 -0.90 12.41
N ILE A 186 -8.70 -1.46 11.33
CA ILE A 186 -7.27 -1.69 11.15
C ILE A 186 -6.79 -0.82 9.98
N ASP A 187 -5.84 0.07 10.24
CA ASP A 187 -5.10 0.72 9.15
C ASP A 187 -4.12 -0.31 8.59
N MET A 188 -4.36 -0.75 7.36
CA MET A 188 -3.62 -1.82 6.70
C MET A 188 -2.79 -1.28 5.53
N VAL A 189 -1.59 -1.83 5.40
CA VAL A 189 -0.73 -1.66 4.22
C VAL A 189 -0.39 -3.04 3.68
N VAL A 190 -0.79 -3.29 2.42
CA VAL A 190 -0.43 -4.51 1.69
C VAL A 190 0.64 -4.16 0.66
N GLN A 191 1.73 -4.92 0.66
CA GLN A 191 2.79 -4.83 -0.34
C GLN A 191 2.79 -6.09 -1.20
N VAL A 192 2.75 -5.90 -2.51
CA VAL A 192 2.88 -6.97 -3.50
C VAL A 192 4.15 -6.72 -4.31
N ALA A 193 5.17 -7.55 -4.11
CA ALA A 193 6.40 -7.49 -4.88
C ALA A 193 6.33 -8.42 -6.09
N LEU A 194 6.75 -7.91 -7.25
CA LEU A 194 6.80 -8.59 -8.54
C LEU A 194 8.25 -8.60 -9.04
N PRO A 195 9.06 -9.62 -8.68
CA PRO A 195 10.45 -9.71 -9.10
C PRO A 195 10.57 -9.90 -10.61
N ARG A 196 11.41 -9.12 -11.29
CA ARG A 196 11.53 -9.15 -12.75
C ARG A 196 12.26 -10.41 -13.22
N MET A 197 11.75 -10.97 -14.33
CA MET A 197 12.38 -12.08 -15.03
C MET A 197 12.72 -11.74 -16.48
N ALA A 198 11.76 -11.15 -17.21
CA ALA A 198 11.85 -10.95 -18.65
C ALA A 198 11.32 -9.56 -19.02
N GLY A 199 12.22 -8.72 -19.52
CA GLY A 199 11.96 -7.31 -19.79
C GLY A 199 11.41 -6.55 -18.58
N LYS A 200 10.56 -5.54 -18.85
CA LYS A 200 9.97 -4.70 -17.80
C LYS A 200 8.63 -5.19 -17.26
N ARG A 201 8.11 -6.29 -17.81
CA ARG A 201 6.72 -6.72 -17.61
C ARG A 201 6.52 -8.23 -17.46
N GLY A 202 7.57 -9.03 -17.58
CA GLY A 202 7.57 -10.45 -17.23
C GLY A 202 8.23 -10.66 -15.87
N PHE A 203 7.54 -11.36 -14.98
CA PHE A 203 7.89 -11.51 -13.57
C PHE A 203 7.97 -12.99 -13.15
N TYR A 204 8.66 -13.22 -12.04
CA TYR A 204 8.48 -14.42 -11.22
C TYR A 204 7.07 -14.42 -10.60
N ASP A 205 6.80 -15.41 -9.75
CA ASP A 205 5.61 -15.34 -8.89
C ASP A 205 5.71 -14.12 -7.95
N PHE A 206 4.57 -13.67 -7.44
CA PHE A 206 4.54 -12.50 -6.57
C PHE A 206 4.81 -12.87 -5.10
N GLU A 207 5.32 -11.90 -4.34
CA GLU A 207 5.48 -12.00 -2.89
C GLU A 207 4.52 -11.01 -2.22
N LEU A 208 3.85 -11.43 -1.15
CA LEU A 208 2.83 -10.64 -0.46
C LEU A 208 3.18 -10.46 1.01
N GLU A 209 3.30 -9.21 1.43
CA GLU A 209 3.54 -8.80 2.81
C GLU A 209 2.43 -7.86 3.28
N VAL A 210 1.92 -8.10 4.48
CA VAL A 210 0.86 -7.28 5.08
C VAL A 210 1.31 -6.76 6.43
N GLY A 211 1.17 -5.46 6.61
CA GLY A 211 1.28 -4.80 7.90
C GLY A 211 -0.05 -4.14 8.26
N GLY A 212 -0.37 -4.12 9.54
CA GLY A 212 -1.52 -3.36 10.01
C GLY A 212 -1.41 -3.04 11.49
N SER A 213 -2.01 -1.91 11.87
CA SER A 213 -2.15 -1.49 13.26
C SER A 213 -3.61 -1.23 13.56
N VAL A 214 -4.02 -1.55 14.79
CA VAL A 214 -5.35 -1.17 15.29
C VAL A 214 -5.48 0.34 15.23
N ASN A 215 -6.53 0.81 14.59
CA ASN A 215 -6.95 2.20 14.63
C ASN A 215 -7.92 2.37 15.80
N ASP A 216 -7.37 2.87 16.91
CA ASP A 216 -8.12 3.26 18.11
C ASP A 216 -8.57 4.73 18.07
N ASP A 217 -8.50 5.40 16.91
CA ASP A 217 -9.02 6.77 16.74
C ASP A 217 -10.56 6.81 16.76
N TRP A 218 -11.20 5.72 17.21
CA TRP A 218 -12.61 5.66 17.50
C TRP A 218 -12.95 6.72 18.56
N VAL A 219 -13.57 7.78 18.07
CA VAL A 219 -14.36 8.71 18.87
C VAL A 219 -15.80 8.23 18.76
N ASP A 220 -16.35 7.68 19.83
CA ASP A 220 -17.77 7.32 19.89
C ASP A 220 -18.64 8.49 19.40
N PRO A 221 -19.46 8.30 18.35
CA PRO A 221 -20.42 9.30 17.91
C PRO A 221 -21.42 9.68 19.02
N GLU A 222 -21.71 8.74 19.94
CA GLU A 222 -22.63 8.89 21.08
C GLU A 222 -21.92 9.26 22.40
N LEU A 223 -20.59 9.01 22.56
CA LEU A 223 -19.72 9.70 23.56
C LEU A 223 -19.13 11.00 23.02
N ARG A 224 -19.91 11.75 22.22
CA ARG A 224 -19.90 13.23 22.26
C ARG A 224 -20.34 13.79 23.63
N TYR A 225 -19.84 13.20 24.72
CA TYR A 225 -19.79 13.77 26.05
C TYR A 225 -18.35 13.96 26.53
N GLY A 226 -17.43 14.23 25.61
CA GLY A 226 -16.53 15.35 25.79
C GLY A 226 -17.07 16.49 24.96
N LYS A 227 -17.74 17.48 25.58
CA LYS A 227 -17.91 18.81 24.98
C LYS A 227 -16.59 19.16 24.28
N ARG A 228 -16.62 19.71 23.05
CA ARG A 228 -15.44 20.41 22.49
C ARG A 228 -14.82 21.18 23.67
N PRO A 229 -13.52 21.02 23.97
CA PRO A 229 -12.91 21.71 25.10
C PRO A 229 -13.40 23.15 25.01
N ARG A 230 -14.06 23.62 26.09
CA ARG A 230 -14.81 24.88 26.09
C ARG A 230 -13.81 25.99 25.79
N SER A 231 -13.58 26.25 24.52
CA SER A 231 -12.66 27.28 24.10
C SER A 231 -13.25 28.59 24.56
N ASN A 232 -12.39 29.49 25.01
CA ASN A 232 -12.82 30.83 25.38
C ASN A 232 -13.45 31.58 24.17
N LEU A 233 -13.33 31.02 22.96
CA LEU A 233 -13.82 31.53 21.70
C LEU A 233 -15.32 31.85 21.71
N ALA A 234 -16.19 30.96 22.22
CA ALA A 234 -17.63 31.27 22.25
C ALA A 234 -17.92 32.49 23.13
N ALA A 235 -17.24 32.58 24.28
CA ALA A 235 -17.35 33.72 25.18
C ALA A 235 -16.76 34.99 24.55
N GLU A 236 -15.69 34.87 23.77
CA GLU A 236 -15.04 35.98 23.07
C GLU A 236 -15.89 36.49 21.89
N LEU A 237 -16.59 35.61 21.19
CA LEU A 237 -17.51 35.94 20.10
C LEU A 237 -18.90 36.40 20.58
N GLY A 238 -19.17 36.36 21.88
CA GLY A 238 -20.46 36.78 22.46
C GLY A 238 -21.61 35.81 22.18
N ILE A 239 -21.32 34.58 21.74
CA ILE A 239 -22.31 33.56 21.38
C ILE A 239 -22.28 32.38 22.35
N THR A 240 -23.29 31.51 22.28
CA THR A 240 -23.26 30.27 23.05
C THR A 240 -22.33 29.25 22.38
N ASN A 241 -21.84 28.27 23.14
CA ASN A 241 -21.08 27.17 22.54
C ASN A 241 -21.91 26.39 21.52
N ASP A 242 -23.22 26.23 21.77
CA ASP A 242 -24.15 25.58 20.85
C ASP A 242 -24.28 26.36 19.53
N ASP A 243 -24.28 27.70 19.60
CA ASP A 243 -24.26 28.57 18.42
C ASP A 243 -22.92 28.45 17.66
N LEU A 244 -21.79 28.39 18.37
CA LEU A 244 -20.45 28.22 17.78
C LEU A 244 -20.30 26.88 17.04
N GLU A 245 -20.95 25.82 17.52
CA GLU A 245 -20.91 24.49 16.89
C GLU A 245 -21.54 24.46 15.49
N LEU A 246 -22.44 25.40 15.20
CA LEU A 246 -23.15 25.51 13.92
C LEU A 246 -22.40 26.40 12.91
N LEU A 247 -21.23 26.91 13.28
CA LEU A 247 -20.40 27.76 12.44
C LEU A 247 -19.18 26.98 11.94
N GLU A 248 -18.83 27.22 10.68
CA GLU A 248 -17.60 26.78 10.06
C GLU A 248 -16.76 28.02 9.70
N TRP A 249 -15.47 27.98 10.01
CA TRP A 249 -14.57 29.12 9.77
C TRP A 249 -13.16 28.67 9.42
N GLU A 250 -12.47 29.52 8.66
CA GLU A 250 -11.04 29.45 8.43
C GLU A 250 -10.30 30.35 9.44
N THR A 251 -9.17 29.87 9.95
CA THR A 251 -8.34 30.61 10.92
C THR A 251 -7.04 31.04 10.26
N LEU A 252 -6.75 32.35 10.29
CA LEU A 252 -5.50 32.92 9.83
C LEU A 252 -4.73 33.51 11.01
N GLU A 253 -3.47 33.11 11.16
CA GLU A 253 -2.58 33.65 12.19
C GLU A 253 -2.05 35.02 11.79
N ASN A 254 -2.18 36.02 12.67
CA ASN A 254 -1.57 37.33 12.48
C ASN A 254 -0.31 37.42 13.36
N SER A 255 0.82 37.04 12.77
CA SER A 255 2.14 37.10 13.39
C SER A 255 3.06 38.11 12.70
N SER A 256 4.01 38.68 13.44
CA SER A 256 5.09 39.50 12.86
C SER A 256 6.17 38.65 12.19
N ASP A 257 6.99 39.28 11.37
CA ASP A 257 8.15 38.67 10.69
C ASP A 257 9.17 38.02 11.65
N ASP A 258 9.13 38.33 12.94
CA ASP A 258 9.95 37.73 14.00
C ASP A 258 9.24 36.61 14.78
N GLY A 259 8.03 36.21 14.37
CA GLY A 259 7.29 35.07 14.91
C GLY A 259 6.45 35.36 16.16
N LEU A 260 6.23 36.63 16.52
CA LEU A 260 5.31 36.98 17.60
C LEU A 260 3.86 36.98 17.08
N LEU A 261 3.03 36.12 17.68
CA LEU A 261 1.59 36.03 17.39
C LEU A 261 0.81 37.11 18.16
N TYR A 262 0.03 37.93 17.46
CA TYR A 262 -0.76 39.01 18.06
C TYR A 262 -2.22 38.63 18.26
N ASP A 263 -2.85 38.10 17.22
CA ASP A 263 -4.25 37.70 17.19
C ASP A 263 -4.49 36.66 16.09
N TYR A 264 -5.68 36.06 16.10
CA TYR A 264 -6.19 35.22 15.01
C TYR A 264 -7.30 35.95 14.27
N VAL A 265 -7.31 35.86 12.96
CA VAL A 265 -8.40 36.35 12.10
C VAL A 265 -9.24 35.14 11.68
N LEU A 266 -10.51 35.13 12.08
CA LEU A 266 -11.47 34.10 11.68
C LEU A 266 -12.30 34.62 10.51
N THR A 267 -12.48 33.78 9.48
CA THR A 267 -13.36 34.07 8.34
C THR A 267 -14.45 33.00 8.29
N PHE A 268 -15.70 33.38 8.49
CA PHE A 268 -16.82 32.43 8.50
C PHE A 268 -17.30 32.10 7.09
N ASP A 269 -17.64 30.84 6.87
CA ASP A 269 -18.07 30.33 5.57
C ASP A 269 -19.40 30.94 5.09
N GLU A 270 -19.65 30.92 3.78
CA GLU A 270 -20.88 31.40 3.18
C GLU A 270 -22.12 30.62 3.64
N SER A 271 -21.95 29.33 3.96
CA SER A 271 -22.98 28.39 4.41
C SER A 271 -23.43 28.56 5.86
N CYS A 272 -22.73 29.39 6.65
CA CYS A 272 -23.05 29.62 8.06
C CYS A 272 -24.44 30.27 8.27
N PRO A 273 -25.22 29.86 9.28
CA PRO A 273 -26.52 30.46 9.57
C PRO A 273 -26.41 31.95 9.90
N LEU A 274 -27.06 32.80 9.08
CA LEU A 274 -27.08 34.26 9.26
C LEU A 274 -27.61 34.68 10.65
N GLU A 275 -28.58 33.96 11.19
CA GLU A 275 -29.16 34.21 12.52
C GLU A 275 -28.15 34.09 13.67
N ILE A 276 -27.07 33.33 13.47
CA ILE A 276 -25.99 33.15 14.45
C ILE A 276 -24.88 34.17 14.18
N LEU A 277 -24.52 34.38 12.92
CA LEU A 277 -23.52 35.39 12.52
C LEU A 277 -23.93 36.81 12.98
N GLU A 278 -25.22 37.14 12.95
CA GLU A 278 -25.74 38.43 13.44
C GLU A 278 -25.59 38.61 14.96
N LYS A 279 -25.34 37.55 15.73
CA LYS A 279 -25.10 37.61 17.18
C LYS A 279 -23.63 37.87 17.52
N ILE A 280 -22.71 37.72 16.56
CA ILE A 280 -21.28 37.84 16.79
C ILE A 280 -20.90 39.33 16.88
N ASP A 281 -20.50 39.76 18.06
CA ASP A 281 -20.08 41.14 18.30
C ASP A 281 -18.74 41.43 17.62
N GLY A 282 -18.73 42.33 16.64
CA GLY A 282 -17.51 42.76 15.94
C GLY A 282 -17.20 42.03 14.63
N LEU A 283 -18.17 41.28 14.09
CA LEU A 283 -18.09 40.70 12.75
C LEU A 283 -18.12 41.81 11.68
N ASN A 284 -17.10 41.83 10.80
CA ASN A 284 -17.04 42.77 9.68
C ASN A 284 -17.94 42.33 8.52
N ASP A 285 -18.21 43.23 7.57
CA ASP A 285 -19.02 42.98 6.36
C ASP A 285 -18.52 41.79 5.51
N ASP A 286 -17.22 41.48 5.59
CA ASP A 286 -16.58 40.34 4.93
C ASP A 286 -16.67 39.02 5.74
N ARG A 287 -17.53 38.96 6.76
CA ARG A 287 -17.66 37.82 7.71
C ARG A 287 -16.36 37.47 8.42
N THR A 288 -15.53 38.49 8.69
CA THR A 288 -14.27 38.33 9.40
C THR A 288 -14.31 38.94 10.78
N ILE A 289 -13.70 38.29 11.76
CA ILE A 289 -13.51 38.81 13.12
C ILE A 289 -12.10 38.51 13.61
N ARG A 290 -11.58 39.36 14.50
CA ARG A 290 -10.31 39.12 15.17
C ARG A 290 -10.55 38.62 16.58
N VAL A 291 -9.85 37.55 16.96
CA VAL A 291 -9.91 36.95 18.29
C VAL A 291 -8.51 36.89 18.89
N SER A 292 -8.45 36.93 20.22
CA SER A 292 -7.23 36.91 20.99
C SER A 292 -6.50 35.58 20.85
N VAL A 293 -5.20 35.59 21.16
CA VAL A 293 -4.37 34.37 21.16
C VAL A 293 -4.87 33.30 22.15
N ASN A 294 -5.62 33.72 23.19
CA ASN A 294 -6.15 32.81 24.20
C ASN A 294 -7.57 32.31 23.84
N ALA A 295 -8.10 32.66 22.67
CA ALA A 295 -9.44 32.26 22.24
C ALA A 295 -9.61 30.72 22.23
N PHE A 296 -8.51 29.99 22.02
CA PHE A 296 -8.52 28.53 21.91
C PHE A 296 -8.02 27.81 23.18
N ASP A 297 -7.69 28.54 24.24
CA ASP A 297 -7.17 27.93 25.48
C ASP A 297 -8.27 27.18 26.24
N ASN A 298 -7.89 26.04 26.85
CA ASN A 298 -8.79 25.26 27.71
C ASN A 298 -8.83 25.86 29.14
N PRO A 299 -9.99 26.25 29.66
CA PRO A 299 -10.11 26.85 31.00
C PRO A 299 -9.97 25.84 32.16
N TYR A 300 -9.82 24.54 31.89
CA TYR A 300 -9.64 23.50 32.91
C TYR A 300 -8.23 22.90 32.81
N PRO A 301 -7.40 22.99 33.86
CA PRO A 301 -6.11 22.30 33.91
C PRO A 301 -6.30 20.79 34.09
N ASP A 302 -5.51 20.00 33.37
CA ASP A 302 -5.52 18.54 33.39
C ASP A 302 -5.31 18.00 34.83
N GLU A 303 -6.21 17.14 35.32
CA GLU A 303 -5.98 16.38 36.55
C GLU A 303 -5.09 15.16 36.23
N PRO A 304 -4.11 14.80 37.09
CA PRO A 304 -3.15 13.74 36.80
C PRO A 304 -3.76 12.34 36.95
N ASP A 305 -3.60 11.50 35.93
CA ASP A 305 -4.04 10.10 35.89
C ASP A 305 -3.40 9.26 37.02
N GLU A 306 -4.22 8.69 37.90
CA GLU A 306 -3.79 7.64 38.83
C GLU A 306 -3.72 6.28 38.10
N ALA A 307 -2.50 5.78 37.94
CA ALA A 307 -2.16 4.51 37.31
C ALA A 307 -2.90 3.29 37.91
N MET A 308 -3.71 2.60 37.11
CA MET A 308 -4.05 1.19 37.34
C MET A 308 -3.01 0.29 36.65
N HIS A 309 -2.02 -0.15 37.42
CA HIS A 309 -1.14 -1.25 37.03
C HIS A 309 -1.91 -2.58 37.06
N TYR A 310 -2.08 -3.21 35.90
CA TYR A 310 -2.32 -4.65 35.81
C TYR A 310 -1.14 -5.30 35.09
N GLU A 311 -0.32 -6.03 35.83
CA GLU A 311 0.66 -6.95 35.25
C GLU A 311 -0.08 -8.12 34.60
N VAL A 312 -0.04 -8.21 33.27
CA VAL A 312 -0.50 -9.39 32.54
C VAL A 312 0.70 -10.36 32.46
N PRO A 313 0.58 -11.63 32.92
CA PRO A 313 1.67 -12.58 32.83
C PRO A 313 1.85 -12.99 31.37
N ASN A 314 2.95 -12.50 30.77
CA ASN A 314 3.30 -12.80 29.38
C ASN A 314 4.01 -14.17 29.32
N VAL A 315 3.27 -15.23 29.00
CA VAL A 315 3.87 -16.51 28.63
C VAL A 315 3.19 -17.03 27.36
N ARG A 316 3.64 -16.54 26.20
CA ARG A 316 3.40 -17.23 24.92
C ARG A 316 4.51 -18.29 24.72
N PRO A 317 4.17 -19.52 24.28
CA PRO A 317 5.18 -20.52 23.94
C PRO A 317 6.06 -20.04 22.77
N LYS A 318 7.39 -20.04 22.99
CA LYS A 318 8.43 -19.49 22.09
C LYS A 318 8.38 -20.07 20.67
N ASP A 319 7.88 -21.29 20.53
CA ASP A 319 7.77 -22.00 19.25
C ASP A 319 6.80 -21.30 18.27
N GLN A 320 5.76 -20.65 18.80
CA GLN A 320 4.76 -19.93 17.99
C GLN A 320 5.29 -18.60 17.43
N TRP A 321 6.29 -18.01 18.10
CA TRP A 321 6.92 -16.75 17.68
C TRP A 321 7.94 -16.97 16.54
N LEU A 322 8.57 -18.15 16.49
CA LEU A 322 9.51 -18.52 15.43
C LEU A 322 8.81 -18.77 14.09
N GLU A 323 7.58 -19.28 14.11
CA GLU A 323 6.77 -19.50 12.90
C GLU A 323 6.23 -18.19 12.33
N MET A 324 5.84 -17.23 13.17
CA MET A 324 5.25 -15.96 12.73
C MET A 324 6.26 -14.91 12.23
N THR A 325 7.53 -15.00 12.62
CA THR A 325 8.55 -13.96 12.32
C THR A 325 9.60 -14.38 11.30
N GLY A 326 9.48 -15.58 10.71
CA GLY A 326 10.54 -16.19 9.90
C GLY A 326 11.86 -16.37 10.66
N GLY A 327 11.83 -16.22 11.99
CA GLY A 327 12.98 -16.26 12.88
C GLY A 327 13.89 -15.03 12.84
N PHE A 328 13.44 -13.86 12.39
CA PHE A 328 14.27 -12.63 12.39
C PHE A 328 14.60 -12.17 13.82
N ARG A 329 15.88 -11.87 14.11
CA ARG A 329 16.30 -11.42 15.45
C ARG A 329 16.40 -9.89 15.50
N PHE A 330 15.90 -9.26 16.56
CA PHE A 330 16.04 -7.81 16.76
C PHE A 330 17.52 -7.40 16.72
N GLY A 331 17.87 -6.45 15.85
CA GLY A 331 19.24 -5.97 15.63
C GLY A 331 20.07 -6.76 14.61
N GLU A 332 19.50 -7.79 13.97
CA GLU A 332 20.14 -8.53 12.89
C GLU A 332 20.00 -7.80 11.55
N THR A 333 21.08 -7.69 10.79
CA THR A 333 21.06 -7.13 9.43
C THR A 333 20.56 -8.16 8.41
N LEU A 334 20.06 -7.71 7.26
CA LEU A 334 19.53 -8.59 6.21
C LEU A 334 20.56 -9.65 5.74
N GLU A 335 21.84 -9.29 5.63
CA GLU A 335 22.92 -10.24 5.27
C GLU A 335 23.15 -11.30 6.36
N GLN A 336 23.06 -10.92 7.64
CA GLN A 336 23.22 -11.84 8.77
C GLN A 336 22.04 -12.83 8.84
N PHE A 337 20.83 -12.34 8.58
CA PHE A 337 19.63 -13.17 8.47
C PHE A 337 19.75 -14.20 7.34
N GLN A 338 20.12 -13.76 6.13
CA GLN A 338 20.30 -14.66 4.99
C GLN A 338 21.39 -15.70 5.23
N HIS A 339 22.50 -15.31 5.86
CA HIS A 339 23.57 -16.24 6.23
C HIS A 339 23.08 -17.30 7.23
N ARG A 340 22.31 -16.89 8.24
CA ARG A 340 21.73 -17.79 9.23
C ARG A 340 20.70 -18.75 8.63
N GLN A 341 19.82 -18.28 7.74
CA GLN A 341 18.86 -19.14 7.05
C GLN A 341 19.56 -20.17 6.17
N ALA A 342 20.63 -19.79 5.47
CA ALA A 342 21.45 -20.71 4.69
C ALA A 342 22.14 -21.78 5.57
N GLU A 343 22.64 -21.40 6.75
CA GLU A 343 23.25 -22.32 7.71
C GLU A 343 22.22 -23.29 8.30
N ILE A 344 21.03 -22.80 8.67
CA ILE A 344 19.90 -23.61 9.16
C ILE A 344 19.47 -24.62 8.09
N HIS A 345 19.32 -24.19 6.84
CA HIS A 345 18.94 -25.08 5.74
C HIS A 345 19.99 -26.16 5.47
N ALA A 346 21.28 -25.81 5.50
CA ALA A 346 22.37 -26.77 5.37
C ALA A 346 22.43 -27.79 6.51
N LEU A 347 22.13 -27.38 7.75
CA LEU A 347 22.06 -28.26 8.91
C LEU A 347 20.83 -29.18 8.85
N ARG A 348 19.65 -28.65 8.53
CA ARG A 348 18.42 -29.45 8.35
C ARG A 348 18.57 -30.50 7.26
N ASN A 349 19.22 -30.17 6.14
CA ASN A 349 19.50 -31.13 5.07
C ASN A 349 20.47 -32.24 5.51
N ARG A 350 21.50 -31.91 6.29
CA ARG A 350 22.41 -32.92 6.87
C ARG A 350 21.70 -33.84 7.86
N ILE A 351 20.77 -33.31 8.66
CA ILE A 351 19.93 -34.10 9.57
C ILE A 351 18.99 -35.02 8.79
N ALA A 352 18.30 -34.50 7.78
CA ALA A 352 17.39 -35.28 6.94
C ALA A 352 18.10 -36.41 6.17
N GLN A 353 19.37 -36.21 5.82
CA GLN A 353 20.22 -37.22 5.16
C GLN A 353 20.86 -38.21 6.14
N GLY A 354 20.61 -38.09 7.45
CA GLY A 354 21.19 -38.95 8.49
C GLY A 354 22.70 -38.76 8.68
N GLN A 355 23.25 -37.63 8.24
CA GLN A 355 24.68 -37.31 8.27
C GLN A 355 25.04 -36.29 9.37
N ALA A 356 24.09 -35.93 10.23
CA ALA A 356 24.31 -34.94 11.28
C ALA A 356 25.09 -35.49 12.48
N THR A 357 25.98 -34.67 13.02
CA THR A 357 26.67 -34.92 14.29
C THR A 357 25.89 -34.31 15.46
N PRO A 358 26.12 -34.73 16.72
CA PRO A 358 25.53 -34.08 17.88
C PRO A 358 25.79 -32.57 17.96
N ASN A 359 26.96 -32.15 17.46
CA ASN A 359 27.34 -30.73 17.39
C ASN A 359 26.53 -29.95 16.34
N ASP A 360 26.08 -30.61 15.26
CA ASP A 360 25.20 -29.99 14.25
C ASP A 360 23.78 -29.77 14.80
N ILE A 361 23.32 -30.64 15.69
CA ILE A 361 22.01 -30.53 16.36
C ILE A 361 22.05 -29.38 17.37
N ASP A 362 23.10 -29.32 18.20
CA ASP A 362 23.32 -28.23 19.17
C ASP A 362 23.44 -26.87 18.47
N ARG A 363 24.21 -26.81 17.39
CA ARG A 363 24.34 -25.60 16.56
C ARG A 363 23.00 -25.18 15.95
N LEU A 364 22.18 -26.12 15.50
CA LEU A 364 20.84 -25.83 14.97
C LEU A 364 19.92 -25.26 16.06
N SER A 365 19.94 -25.82 17.27
CA SER A 365 19.19 -25.30 18.42
C SER A 365 19.59 -23.86 18.76
N HIS A 366 20.88 -23.56 18.81
CA HIS A 366 21.39 -22.22 19.06
C HIS A 366 20.98 -21.21 17.97
N LEU A 367 20.99 -21.62 16.69
CA LEU A 367 20.57 -20.76 15.56
C LEU A 367 19.06 -20.54 15.52
N LEU A 368 18.27 -21.49 16.01
CA LEU A 368 16.83 -21.37 16.20
C LEU A 368 16.45 -20.65 17.51
N GLY A 369 17.40 -20.43 18.43
CA GLY A 369 17.16 -19.72 19.68
C GLY A 369 16.39 -20.55 20.72
N THR A 370 16.46 -21.88 20.62
CA THR A 370 15.81 -22.82 21.54
C THR A 370 16.64 -23.12 22.78
N ASP A 371 17.87 -22.63 22.87
CA ASP A 371 18.69 -22.74 24.07
C ASP A 371 18.30 -21.62 25.05
N GLN A 372 17.68 -22.00 26.17
CA GLN A 372 17.72 -21.23 27.40
C GLN A 372 18.64 -21.97 28.36
N ASP A 373 19.83 -21.43 28.57
CA ASP A 373 20.39 -21.46 29.92
C ASP A 373 19.69 -20.35 30.71
N ASP A 374 19.03 -20.76 31.78
CA ASP A 374 18.44 -19.92 32.81
C ASP A 374 19.51 -19.03 33.47
N GLU A 375 19.76 -17.83 32.94
CA GLU A 375 20.50 -16.77 33.65
C GLU A 375 19.82 -15.40 33.45
N PHE A 376 18.62 -15.25 34.01
CA PHE A 376 18.19 -13.99 34.62
C PHE A 376 17.99 -14.23 36.12
N GLY A 377 19.11 -14.48 36.79
CA GLY A 377 19.23 -14.29 38.23
C GLY A 377 19.34 -12.80 38.55
N ASP A 378 18.53 -12.37 39.52
CA ASP A 378 18.70 -11.19 40.38
C ASP A 378 19.38 -9.96 39.77
N MET A 379 18.58 -8.94 39.42
CA MET A 379 18.97 -7.54 39.68
C MET A 379 17.74 -6.62 39.70
N PHE A 380 17.29 -6.36 40.94
CA PHE A 380 16.48 -5.26 41.50
C PHE A 380 15.14 -4.87 40.86
#